data_AF-A0A4Y2L3K3-F1
#
_entry.id   AF-A0A4Y2L3K3-F1
#
_cell.length_a   1.000
_cell.length_b   1.000
_cell.length_c   1.000
_cell.angle_alpha   90.00
_cell.angle_beta   90.00
_cell.angle_gamma   90.00
#
_symmetry.space_group_name_H-M   'P 1'
#
loop_
_entity.id
_entity.type
_entity.pdbx_description
1 polymer ?
#
loop_
_entity_poly.entity_id
_entity_poly.type
_entity_poly.pdbx_seq_one_letter_code
_entity_poly.pdbx_strand_id
1 'polypeptide(L)'
;MSNRLVASLTPFKGKEDSFEFFVKQINDIARLEKWGEAKKILVLKLNLKDEALKFLVSNPKIEEISDFDSLVKKKLKEKFCKKPNFEQAQRQFNNLKQKVSQSISDLAEQVRSTTEKFSNPNNSE
;
A
#
# COMPACT_ATOMS: atom_id res chain seq x y z
N MET A 1 -22.93 -14.58 11.29
CA MET A 1 -22.56 -13.16 11.54
C MET A 1 -21.38 -12.67 10.68
N SER A 2 -20.72 -13.54 9.91
CA SER A 2 -19.44 -13.30 9.23
C SER A 2 -19.46 -12.46 7.93
N ASN A 3 -20.62 -11.96 7.50
CA ASN A 3 -20.73 -11.15 6.27
C ASN A 3 -20.66 -9.63 6.52
N ARG A 4 -20.85 -9.17 7.77
CA ARG A 4 -20.90 -7.73 8.07
C ARG A 4 -19.51 -7.06 8.02
N LEU A 5 -18.46 -7.74 8.48
CA LEU A 5 -17.12 -7.18 8.49
C LEU A 5 -16.54 -7.10 7.07
N VAL A 6 -16.77 -8.12 6.24
CA VAL A 6 -16.38 -8.11 4.82
C VAL A 6 -17.07 -6.95 4.08
N ALA A 7 -18.34 -6.69 4.36
CA ALA A 7 -19.09 -5.59 3.74
C ALA A 7 -18.59 -4.20 4.15
N SER A 8 -17.89 -4.09 5.28
CA SER A 8 -17.26 -2.83 5.72
C SER A 8 -15.88 -2.55 5.12
N LEU A 9 -15.31 -3.51 4.38
CA LEU A 9 -14.04 -3.31 3.68
C LEU A 9 -14.19 -2.25 2.60
N THR A 10 -13.34 -1.24 2.65
CA THR A 10 -13.27 -0.23 1.61
C THR A 10 -12.69 -0.86 0.33
N PRO A 11 -13.38 -0.76 -0.82
CA PRO A 11 -12.85 -1.31 -2.07
C PRO A 11 -11.55 -0.62 -2.50
N PHE A 12 -10.58 -1.40 -2.97
CA PHE A 12 -9.31 -0.89 -3.45
C PHE A 12 -9.39 -0.54 -4.94
N LYS A 13 -9.23 0.74 -5.27
CA LYS A 13 -9.35 1.27 -6.64
C LYS A 13 -8.03 1.44 -7.40
N GLY A 14 -6.89 1.16 -6.76
CA GLY A 14 -5.56 1.34 -7.36
C GLY A 14 -4.76 2.55 -6.86
N LYS A 15 -5.20 3.25 -5.80
CA LYS A 15 -4.44 4.38 -5.21
C LYS A 15 -3.38 3.89 -4.23
N GLU A 16 -2.14 4.29 -4.44
CA GLU A 16 -0.97 3.91 -3.62
C GLU A 16 -1.18 4.12 -2.12
N ASP A 17 -1.61 5.33 -1.72
CA ASP A 17 -1.77 5.71 -0.31
C ASP A 17 -2.79 4.86 0.46
N SER A 18 -3.68 4.17 -0.26
CA SER A 18 -4.75 3.34 0.32
C SER A 18 -4.42 1.85 0.37
N PHE A 19 -3.34 1.41 -0.29
CA PHE A 19 -3.05 -0.02 -0.44
C PHE A 19 -2.63 -0.68 0.89
N GLU A 20 -1.73 -0.04 1.65
CA GLU A 20 -1.28 -0.61 2.92
C GLU A 20 -2.41 -0.67 3.95
N PHE A 21 -3.27 0.36 3.98
CA PHE A 21 -4.47 0.36 4.82
C PHE A 21 -5.45 -0.75 4.42
N PHE A 22 -5.70 -0.93 3.12
CA PHE A 22 -6.55 -1.99 2.59
C PHE A 22 -6.05 -3.39 2.98
N VAL A 23 -4.76 -3.67 2.79
CA VAL A 23 -4.15 -4.96 3.17
C VAL A 23 -4.24 -5.18 4.68
N LYS A 24 -3.99 -4.14 5.47
CA LYS A 24 -4.10 -4.22 6.93
C LYS A 24 -5.52 -4.56 7.37
N GLN A 25 -6.54 -3.92 6.80
CA GLN A 25 -7.94 -4.23 7.11
C GLN A 25 -8.30 -5.69 6.80
N ILE A 26 -7.86 -6.21 5.64
CA ILE A 26 -8.11 -7.62 5.28
C ILE A 26 -7.46 -8.55 6.31
N ASN A 27 -6.21 -8.29 6.70
CA ASN A 27 -5.51 -9.11 7.69
C ASN A 27 -6.16 -9.03 9.08
N ASP A 28 -6.58 -7.84 9.51
CA ASP A 28 -7.25 -7.64 10.79
C ASP A 28 -8.58 -8.40 10.85
N ILE A 29 -9.41 -8.32 9.79
CA ILE A 29 -10.67 -9.08 9.71
C ILE A 29 -10.41 -10.59 9.61
N ALA A 30 -9.43 -10.99 8.79
CA ALA A 30 -9.08 -12.39 8.62
C ALA A 30 -8.60 -13.04 9.92
N ARG A 31 -7.90 -12.29 10.78
CA ARG A 31 -7.51 -12.74 12.12
C ARG A 31 -8.72 -12.88 13.04
N LEU A 32 -9.62 -11.88 13.06
CA LEU A 32 -10.81 -11.89 13.91
C LEU A 32 -11.77 -13.04 13.55
N GLU A 33 -11.95 -13.31 12.26
CA GLU A 33 -12.85 -14.35 11.76
C GLU A 33 -12.14 -15.69 11.48
N LYS A 34 -10.85 -15.83 11.81
CA LYS A 34 -10.03 -17.03 11.59
C LYS A 34 -10.11 -17.56 10.14
N TRP A 35 -9.95 -16.68 9.15
CA TRP A 35 -9.99 -17.06 7.74
C TRP A 35 -8.79 -17.91 7.34
N GLY A 36 -9.05 -19.01 6.63
CA GLY A 36 -8.05 -19.70 5.83
C GLY A 36 -7.63 -18.86 4.61
N GLU A 37 -6.46 -19.19 4.03
CA GLU A 37 -5.86 -18.42 2.94
C GLU A 37 -6.77 -18.24 1.72
N ALA A 38 -7.46 -19.30 1.31
CA ALA A 38 -8.39 -19.25 0.17
C ALA A 38 -9.47 -18.18 0.35
N LYS A 39 -10.02 -18.03 1.58
CA LYS A 39 -11.02 -16.99 1.88
C LYS A 39 -10.41 -15.60 1.86
N LYS A 40 -9.18 -15.41 2.37
CA LYS A 40 -8.48 -14.13 2.32
C LYS A 40 -8.25 -13.68 0.88
N ILE A 41 -7.78 -14.58 0.02
CA ILE A 41 -7.52 -14.32 -1.39
C ILE A 41 -8.81 -13.97 -2.13
N LEU A 42 -9.87 -14.74 -1.89
CA LEU A 42 -11.16 -14.48 -2.52
C LEU A 42 -11.71 -13.09 -2.14
N VAL A 43 -11.73 -12.75 -0.85
CA VAL A 43 -12.20 -11.45 -0.37
C VAL A 43 -11.33 -10.31 -0.93
N LEU A 44 -10.02 -10.51 -0.99
CA LEU A 44 -9.13 -9.54 -1.60
C LEU A 44 -9.49 -9.28 -3.07
N LYS A 45 -9.63 -10.34 -3.87
CA LYS A 45 -9.97 -10.25 -5.30
C LYS A 45 -11.34 -9.56 -5.52
N LEU A 46 -12.34 -9.89 -4.72
CA LEU A 46 -13.69 -9.31 -4.80
C LEU A 46 -13.72 -7.82 -4.43
N ASN A 47 -12.79 -7.36 -3.60
CA ASN A 47 -12.73 -5.97 -3.17
C ASN A 47 -11.83 -5.09 -4.04
N LEU A 48 -11.17 -5.65 -5.07
CA LEU A 48 -10.49 -4.86 -6.10
C LEU A 48 -11.53 -4.23 -7.04
N LYS A 49 -11.42 -2.93 -7.31
CA LYS A 49 -12.27 -2.19 -8.25
C LYS A 49 -11.45 -1.36 -9.21
N ASP A 50 -12.09 -0.90 -10.29
CA ASP A 50 -11.54 0.02 -11.27
C ASP A 50 -10.18 -0.46 -11.83
N GLU A 51 -9.12 0.31 -11.63
CA GLU A 51 -7.78 0.03 -12.13
C GLU A 51 -7.17 -1.25 -11.53
N ALA A 52 -7.47 -1.52 -10.26
CA ALA A 52 -7.01 -2.72 -9.57
C ALA A 52 -7.64 -3.99 -10.13
N LEU A 53 -8.93 -3.95 -10.44
CA LEU A 53 -9.64 -5.06 -11.08
C LEU A 53 -9.16 -5.26 -12.52
N LYS A 54 -9.00 -4.17 -13.28
CA LYS A 54 -8.48 -4.23 -14.65
C LYS A 54 -7.08 -4.86 -14.71
N PHE A 55 -6.23 -4.56 -13.73
CA PHE A 55 -4.91 -5.18 -13.61
C PHE A 55 -4.99 -6.69 -13.36
N LEU A 56 -5.88 -7.14 -12.45
CA LEU A 56 -6.08 -8.55 -12.18
C LEU A 56 -6.53 -9.31 -13.44
N VAL A 57 -7.57 -8.79 -14.11
CA VAL A 57 -8.14 -9.40 -15.33
C VAL A 57 -7.13 -9.42 -16.49
N SER A 58 -6.28 -8.39 -16.61
CA SER A 58 -5.26 -8.33 -17.67
C SER A 58 -4.07 -9.27 -17.42
N ASN A 59 -3.98 -9.90 -16.24
CA ASN A 59 -2.85 -10.74 -15.85
C ASN A 59 -3.34 -12.06 -15.23
N PRO A 60 -3.83 -13.01 -16.05
CA PRO A 60 -4.39 -14.29 -15.57
C PRO A 60 -3.41 -15.12 -14.73
N LYS A 61 -2.09 -14.95 -14.92
CA LYS A 61 -1.04 -15.55 -14.07
C LYS A 61 -1.11 -15.12 -12.59
N ILE A 62 -1.77 -14.01 -12.30
CA ILE A 62 -1.99 -13.51 -10.93
C ILE A 62 -3.19 -14.25 -10.29
N GLU A 63 -4.13 -14.71 -11.11
CA GLU A 63 -5.30 -15.42 -10.66
C GLU A 63 -4.95 -16.80 -10.07
N GLU A 64 -3.93 -17.46 -10.62
CA GLU A 64 -3.40 -18.76 -10.20
C GLU A 64 -2.63 -18.73 -8.87
N ILE A 65 -2.33 -17.55 -8.32
CA ILE A 65 -1.59 -17.43 -7.05
C ILE A 65 -2.51 -17.83 -5.89
N SER A 66 -2.16 -18.94 -5.24
CA SER A 66 -2.87 -19.49 -4.08
C SER A 66 -2.31 -19.03 -2.73
N ASP A 67 -1.20 -18.28 -2.72
CA ASP A 67 -0.60 -17.70 -1.52
C ASP A 67 -0.92 -16.21 -1.42
N PHE A 68 -1.52 -15.82 -0.29
CA PHE A 68 -1.97 -14.44 -0.05
C PHE A 68 -0.78 -13.46 -0.04
N ASP A 69 0.32 -13.85 0.59
CA ASP A 69 1.49 -12.99 0.77
C ASP A 69 2.19 -12.74 -0.57
N SER A 70 2.31 -13.76 -1.43
CA SER A 70 2.82 -13.62 -2.79
C SER A 70 1.93 -12.73 -3.65
N LEU A 71 0.61 -12.86 -3.57
CA LEU A 71 -0.33 -12.02 -4.32
C LEU A 71 -0.21 -10.54 -3.90
N VAL A 72 -0.22 -10.29 -2.59
CA VAL A 72 -0.15 -8.93 -2.03
C VAL A 72 1.23 -8.32 -2.22
N LYS A 73 2.30 -8.97 -1.77
CA LYS A 73 3.66 -8.40 -1.77
C LYS A 73 4.30 -8.38 -3.16
N LYS A 74 4.15 -9.43 -3.96
CA LYS A 74 4.88 -9.53 -5.24
C LYS A 74 4.14 -8.95 -6.43
N LYS A 75 2.81 -8.84 -6.40
CA LYS A 75 2.05 -8.38 -7.57
C LYS A 75 1.37 -7.06 -7.33
N LEU A 76 0.55 -6.99 -6.30
CA LEU A 76 -0.24 -5.79 -6.04
C LEU A 76 0.63 -4.67 -5.44
N LYS A 77 1.53 -4.98 -4.51
CA LYS A 77 2.44 -3.98 -3.95
C LYS A 77 3.39 -3.44 -5.01
N GLU A 78 3.97 -4.27 -5.87
CA GLU A 78 4.85 -3.79 -6.96
C GLU A 78 4.11 -2.87 -7.95
N LYS A 79 2.86 -3.18 -8.27
CA LYS A 79 2.07 -2.41 -9.25
C LYS A 79 1.54 -1.10 -8.66
N PHE A 80 1.00 -1.15 -7.44
CA PHE A 80 0.22 -0.05 -6.85
C PHE A 80 0.97 0.70 -5.74
N CYS A 81 1.98 0.11 -5.11
CA CYS A 81 2.91 0.81 -4.24
C CYS A 81 4.25 0.90 -4.94
N LYS A 82 4.35 1.82 -5.91
CA LYS A 82 5.65 2.14 -6.50
C LYS A 82 6.48 2.75 -5.39
N LYS A 83 7.39 1.96 -4.81
CA LYS A 83 8.46 2.51 -3.97
C LYS A 83 9.03 3.73 -4.71
N PRO A 84 9.05 4.92 -4.09
CA PRO A 84 9.60 6.08 -4.76
C PRO A 84 10.99 5.71 -5.22
N ASN A 85 11.24 5.79 -6.53
CA ASN A 85 12.57 5.52 -7.08
C ASN A 85 13.54 6.43 -6.31
N PHE A 86 14.64 5.88 -5.82
CA PHE A 86 15.62 6.65 -5.03
C PHE A 86 16.00 7.94 -5.76
N GLU A 87 16.18 7.88 -7.08
CA GLU A 87 16.44 9.07 -7.90
C GLU A 87 15.31 10.11 -7.89
N GLN A 88 14.04 9.67 -7.88
CA GLN A 88 12.90 10.58 -7.82
C GLN A 88 12.80 11.27 -6.45
N ALA A 89 13.03 10.52 -5.38
CA ALA A 89 13.05 11.09 -4.03
C ALA A 89 14.26 12.00 -3.81
N GLN A 90 15.43 11.62 -4.31
CA GLN A 90 16.62 12.47 -4.29
C GLN A 90 16.40 13.76 -5.07
N ARG A 91 15.75 13.71 -6.24
CA ARG A 91 15.33 14.91 -6.98
C ARG A 91 14.33 15.75 -6.19
N GLN A 92 13.33 15.14 -5.55
CA GLN A 92 12.36 15.86 -4.72
C GLN A 92 13.06 16.57 -3.55
N PHE A 93 13.97 15.88 -2.87
CA PHE A 93 14.77 16.44 -1.79
C PHE A 93 15.68 17.58 -2.28
N ASN A 94 16.41 17.39 -3.37
CA ASN A 94 17.28 18.42 -3.95
C ASN A 94 16.51 19.69 -4.38
N ASN A 95 15.23 19.54 -4.69
CA ASN A 95 14.35 20.65 -5.06
C ASN A 95 13.66 21.31 -3.86
N LEU A 96 13.84 20.80 -2.63
CA LEU A 96 13.37 21.47 -1.42
C LEU A 96 14.21 22.74 -1.20
N LYS A 97 13.56 23.89 -1.36
CA LYS A 97 14.13 25.21 -1.04
C LYS A 97 13.22 25.91 -0.05
N GLN A 98 13.81 26.59 0.93
CA GLN A 98 13.03 27.39 1.87
C GLN A 98 12.34 28.53 1.11
N LYS A 99 11.02 28.65 1.28
CA LYS A 99 10.24 29.76 0.71
C LYS A 99 10.36 31.00 1.60
N VAL A 100 10.19 32.19 1.01
CA VAL A 100 10.38 33.51 1.67
C VAL A 100 9.40 33.79 2.84
N SER A 101 8.48 32.87 3.13
CA SER A 101 7.53 32.96 4.24
C SER A 101 7.37 31.64 5.01
N GLN A 102 8.29 30.69 4.82
CA GLN A 102 8.25 29.38 5.46
C GLN A 102 9.12 29.40 6.72
N SER A 103 8.54 29.00 7.86
CA SER A 103 9.30 28.87 9.09
C SER A 103 10.32 27.73 8.98
N ILE A 104 11.39 27.80 9.78
CA ILE A 104 12.41 26.75 9.83
C ILE A 104 11.78 25.43 10.30
N SER A 105 10.81 25.48 11.22
CA SER A 105 10.06 24.32 11.70
C SER A 105 9.27 23.64 10.59
N ASP A 106 8.56 24.41 9.77
CA ASP A 106 7.78 23.86 8.64
C ASP A 106 8.69 23.24 7.58
N LEU A 107 9.87 23.83 7.34
CA LEU A 107 10.87 23.26 6.46
C LEU A 107 11.43 21.95 7.01
N ALA A 108 11.75 21.90 8.31
CA ALA A 108 12.24 20.69 8.97
C ALA A 108 11.21 19.54 8.89
N GLU A 109 9.91 19.84 9.03
CA GLU A 109 8.86 18.83 8.90
C GLU A 109 8.70 18.33 7.46
N GLN A 110 8.82 19.20 6.47
CA GLN A 110 8.84 18.79 5.05
C GLN A 110 10.04 17.91 4.71
N VAL A 111 11.23 18.28 5.21
CA VAL A 111 12.43 17.46 5.09
C VAL A 111 12.19 16.09 5.71
N ARG A 112 11.72 16.04 6.97
CA ARG A 112 11.42 14.80 7.69
C ARG A 112 10.47 13.91 6.91
N SER A 113 9.32 14.45 6.47
CA SER A 113 8.31 13.70 5.71
C SER A 113 8.84 13.15 4.38
N THR A 114 9.73 13.89 3.71
CA THR A 114 10.33 13.49 2.42
C THR A 114 11.37 12.38 2.62
N THR A 115 12.14 12.43 3.72
CA THR A 115 13.23 11.48 4.00
C THR A 115 12.82 10.27 4.83
N GLU A 116 11.72 10.32 5.57
CA GLU A 116 11.23 9.24 6.45
C GLU A 116 11.01 7.92 5.70
N LYS A 117 10.65 7.98 4.41
CA LYS A 117 10.50 6.82 3.52
C LYS A 117 11.84 6.13 3.17
N PHE A 118 12.96 6.77 3.46
CA PHE A 118 14.33 6.29 3.19
C PHE A 118 15.16 6.10 4.46
N SER A 119 14.59 6.41 5.63
CA SER A 119 15.23 6.15 6.91
C SER A 119 15.46 4.65 7.08
N ASN A 120 16.71 4.27 7.26
CA ASN A 120 17.10 2.89 7.52
C ASN A 120 16.69 2.53 8.96
N PRO A 121 15.74 1.61 9.19
CA PRO A 121 15.28 1.28 10.55
C PRO A 121 16.37 0.62 11.41
N ASN A 122 17.47 0.17 10.80
CA ASN A 122 18.59 -0.47 11.50
C ASN A 122 19.66 0.51 12.03
N ASN A 123 19.52 1.82 11.81
CA ASN A 123 20.40 2.83 12.41
C ASN A 123 19.80 3.40 13.70
N SER A 124 19.33 2.51 14.58
CA SER A 124 19.14 2.87 15.99
C SER A 124 20.51 2.70 16.64
N GLU A 125 21.23 3.81 16.87
CA GLU A 125 22.43 3.83 17.73
C GLU A 125 22.13 3.33 19.15
#